data_AF-A0A920L377-F1
#
_entry.id   AF-A0A920L377-F1
#
_cell.length_a   1.000
_cell.length_b   1.000
_cell.length_c   1.000
_cell.angle_alpha   90.00
_cell.angle_beta   90.00
_cell.angle_gamma   90.00
#
_symmetry.space_group_name_H-M   'P 1'
#
loop_
_entity.id
_entity.type
_entity.pdbx_description
1 polymer ?
#
loop_
_entity_poly.entity_id
_entity_poly.type
_entity_poly.pdbx_seq_one_letter_code
_entity_poly.pdbx_strand_id
1 'polypeptide(L)'
;MSFRNPRLDNLKVTSIYEENGKFDVELVFSNKNLQLVEEQIESETIAWSQTNEYWIDNNNFVWKSTQYVSPKLPPIHYRVAKNHYKNFILFLIKMPRDAH
;
A
#
# COMPACT_ATOMS: atom_id res chain seq x y z
N MET A 1 -3.86 -11.47 33.13
CA MET A 1 -3.75 -12.30 31.91
C MET A 1 -2.71 -11.67 31.00
N SER A 2 -1.67 -12.40 30.62
CA SER A 2 -0.56 -11.89 29.81
C SER A 2 -0.73 -12.46 28.40
N PHE A 3 -1.24 -11.66 27.46
CA PHE A 3 -1.18 -11.96 26.03
C PHE A 3 0.28 -11.86 25.59
N ARG A 4 1.03 -12.92 25.89
CA ARG A 4 2.46 -12.99 25.60
C ARG A 4 2.63 -13.34 24.13
N ASN A 5 2.79 -12.30 23.30
CA ASN A 5 3.37 -12.35 21.97
C ASN A 5 2.66 -13.31 20.99
N PRO A 6 1.46 -12.96 20.46
CA PRO A 6 0.76 -13.82 19.51
C PRO A 6 1.65 -14.10 18.29
N ARG A 7 1.57 -15.34 17.77
CA ARG A 7 2.11 -15.67 16.45
C ARG A 7 1.34 -14.83 15.43
N LEU A 8 2.08 -14.10 14.58
CA LEU A 8 1.51 -13.25 13.55
C LEU A 8 1.51 -13.91 12.17
N ASP A 9 1.87 -15.19 12.13
CA ASP A 9 1.83 -15.98 10.91
C ASP A 9 0.38 -16.05 10.44
N ASN A 10 0.12 -15.60 9.20
CA ASN A 10 -1.22 -15.53 8.61
C ASN A 10 -2.21 -14.64 9.40
N LEU A 11 -1.75 -13.47 9.88
CA LEU A 11 -2.62 -12.49 10.50
C LEU A 11 -3.76 -12.09 9.54
N LYS A 12 -5.00 -12.33 9.96
CA LYS A 12 -6.18 -11.91 9.21
C LYS A 12 -6.36 -10.40 9.35
N VAL A 13 -6.46 -9.72 8.22
CA VAL A 13 -6.72 -8.29 8.14
C VAL A 13 -7.95 -8.03 7.25
N THR A 14 -8.68 -6.96 7.56
CA THR A 14 -9.63 -6.31 6.65
C THR A 14 -8.95 -5.09 6.03
N SER A 15 -9.37 -4.69 4.83
CA SER A 15 -8.87 -3.48 4.20
C SER A 15 -9.95 -2.70 3.44
N ILE A 16 -9.81 -1.38 3.43
CA ILE A 16 -10.68 -0.43 2.72
C ILE A 16 -9.78 0.57 1.99
N TYR A 17 -10.11 0.86 0.72
CA TYR A 17 -9.36 1.80 -0.11
C TYR A 17 -10.12 3.12 -0.26
N GLU A 18 -9.37 4.22 -0.25
CA GLU A 18 -9.85 5.57 -0.55
C GLU A 18 -8.92 6.24 -1.56
N GLU A 19 -9.51 6.82 -2.61
CA GLU A 19 -8.77 7.66 -3.55
C GLU A 19 -8.78 9.10 -3.04
N ASN A 20 -7.59 9.60 -2.71
CA ASN A 20 -7.37 10.98 -2.30
C ASN A 20 -7.00 11.86 -3.51
N GLY A 21 -6.66 13.11 -3.23
CA GLY A 21 -6.32 14.09 -4.25
C GLY A 21 -5.06 13.75 -5.06
N LYS A 22 -4.83 14.58 -6.09
CA LYS A 22 -3.56 14.59 -6.85
C LYS A 22 -2.62 15.65 -6.29
N PHE A 23 -1.36 15.28 -6.15
CA PHE A 23 -0.32 16.13 -5.57
C PHE A 23 0.94 16.06 -6.41
N ASP A 24 1.70 17.15 -6.43
CA ASP A 24 3.04 17.15 -6.99
C ASP A 24 4.01 16.52 -5.99
N VAL A 25 4.47 15.32 -6.32
CA VAL A 25 5.36 14.51 -5.48
C VAL A 25 6.76 14.56 -6.05
N GLU A 26 7.72 14.90 -5.19
CA GLU A 26 9.13 14.82 -5.51
C GLU A 26 9.61 13.36 -5.54
N LEU A 27 10.15 12.98 -6.69
CA LEU A 27 10.87 11.73 -6.91
C LEU A 27 12.35 12.04 -7.16
N VAL A 28 13.19 11.01 -7.09
CA VAL A 28 14.66 11.11 -7.12
C VAL A 28 15.19 11.96 -8.28
N PHE A 29 14.54 11.92 -9.46
CA PHE A 29 14.99 12.65 -10.65
C PHE A 29 13.91 13.54 -11.28
N SER A 30 12.74 13.68 -10.65
CA SER A 30 11.62 14.43 -11.23
C SER A 30 10.54 14.73 -10.22
N ASN A 31 9.78 15.80 -10.42
CA ASN A 31 8.48 15.97 -9.79
C ASN A 31 7.40 15.37 -10.68
N LYS A 32 6.42 14.70 -10.07
CA LYS A 32 5.25 14.14 -10.79
C LYS A 32 3.97 14.48 -10.06
N ASN A 33 2.95 14.86 -10.83
CA ASN A 33 1.59 14.92 -10.32
C ASN A 33 1.06 13.49 -10.19
N LEU A 34 0.87 13.02 -8.96
CA LEU A 34 0.45 11.66 -8.62
C LEU A 34 -0.81 11.69 -7.78
N GLN A 35 -1.69 10.70 -7.98
CA GLN A 35 -2.84 10.46 -7.12
C GLN A 35 -2.39 9.68 -5.88
N LEU A 36 -2.83 10.12 -4.71
CA LEU A 36 -2.69 9.35 -3.48
C LEU A 36 -3.86 8.38 -3.37
N VAL A 37 -3.54 7.11 -3.16
CA VAL A 37 -4.51 6.09 -2.75
C VAL A 37 -4.11 5.60 -1.37
N GLU A 38 -5.04 5.65 -0.44
CA GLU A 38 -4.86 5.15 0.92
C GLU A 38 -5.59 3.82 1.08
N GLU A 39 -4.97 2.90 1.80
CA GLU A 39 -5.57 1.64 2.20
C GLU A 39 -5.50 1.53 3.71
N GLN A 40 -6.66 1.65 4.35
CA GLN A 40 -6.77 1.38 5.77
C GLN A 40 -6.80 -0.13 5.95
N ILE A 41 -5.86 -0.65 6.74
CA ILE A 41 -5.78 -2.07 7.11
C ILE A 41 -5.99 -2.21 8.61
N GLU A 42 -6.73 -3.23 9.03
CA GLU A 42 -6.96 -3.49 10.44
C GLU A 42 -7.08 -4.98 10.76
N SER A 43 -6.77 -5.33 12.00
CA SER A 43 -6.99 -6.65 12.58
C SER A 43 -7.59 -6.49 13.97
N GLU A 44 -8.90 -6.72 14.08
CA GLU A 44 -9.63 -6.69 15.35
C GLU A 44 -9.03 -7.66 16.38
N THR A 45 -8.51 -8.81 15.93
CA THR A 45 -7.97 -9.88 16.79
C THR A 45 -6.81 -9.41 17.67
N ILE A 46 -6.03 -8.43 17.19
CA ILE A 46 -4.86 -7.91 17.89
C ILE A 46 -4.93 -6.39 18.11
N ALA A 47 -6.10 -5.79 17.89
CA ALA A 47 -6.32 -4.35 17.98
C ALA A 47 -5.24 -3.52 17.26
N TRP A 48 -4.92 -3.92 16.02
CA TRP A 48 -3.91 -3.26 15.20
C TRP A 48 -4.57 -2.65 13.96
N SER A 49 -4.23 -1.42 13.64
CA SER A 49 -4.61 -0.76 12.40
C SER A 49 -3.48 0.13 11.88
N GLN A 50 -3.42 0.29 10.57
CA GLN A 50 -2.48 1.17 9.86
C GLN A 50 -3.09 1.66 8.55
N THR A 51 -2.49 2.69 7.96
CA THR A 51 -2.83 3.16 6.61
C THR A 51 -1.63 2.96 5.69
N ASN A 52 -1.80 2.16 4.64
CA ASN A 52 -0.84 2.11 3.55
C ASN A 52 -1.10 3.28 2.59
N GLU A 53 -0.05 3.81 2.00
CA GLU A 53 -0.11 4.90 1.03
C GLU A 53 0.49 4.44 -0.29
N TYR A 54 -0.20 4.71 -1.39
CA TYR A 54 0.24 4.42 -2.75
C TYR A 54 0.14 5.68 -3.61
N TRP A 55 1.26 6.09 -4.19
CA TRP A 55 1.34 7.24 -5.08
C TRP A 55 1.35 6.75 -6.53
N ILE A 56 0.21 6.89 -7.20
CA ILE A 56 -0.03 6.33 -8.53
C ILE A 56 -0.10 7.40 -9.62
N ASP A 57 0.31 7.06 -10.83
CA ASP A 57 0.07 7.89 -12.01
C ASP A 57 -1.27 7.55 -12.69
N ASN A 58 -1.58 8.26 -13.79
CA ASN A 58 -2.83 8.04 -14.55
C ASN A 58 -2.94 6.64 -15.20
N ASN A 59 -1.87 5.84 -15.21
CA ASN A 59 -1.87 4.46 -15.68
C ASN A 59 -1.92 3.45 -14.51
N ASN A 60 -2.24 3.92 -13.30
CA ASN A 60 -2.23 3.16 -12.05
C ASN A 60 -0.85 2.56 -11.69
N PHE A 61 0.24 3.13 -12.20
CA PHE A 61 1.58 2.68 -11.83
C PHE A 61 2.00 3.30 -10.50
N VAL A 62 2.38 2.47 -9.53
CA VAL A 62 2.85 2.89 -8.21
C VAL A 62 4.29 3.39 -8.29
N TRP A 63 4.50 4.69 -8.15
CA TRP A 63 5.83 5.31 -8.15
C TRP A 63 6.48 5.31 -6.76
N LYS A 64 5.67 5.37 -5.71
CA LYS A 64 6.09 5.40 -4.32
C LYS A 64 5.02 4.76 -3.45
N SER A 65 5.41 4.02 -2.43
CA SER A 65 4.48 3.55 -1.40
C SER A 65 5.13 3.40 -0.02
N THR A 66 4.27 3.44 0.99
CA THR A 66 4.57 3.06 2.38
C THR A 66 3.56 1.99 2.78
N GLN A 67 4.04 0.81 3.15
CA GLN A 67 3.19 -0.35 3.42
C GLN A 67 3.51 -0.97 4.78
N TYR A 68 2.48 -1.30 5.54
CA TYR A 68 2.56 -1.98 6.82
C TYR A 68 2.04 -3.41 6.66
N VAL A 69 2.93 -4.39 6.74
CA VAL A 69 2.57 -5.81 6.57
C VAL A 69 2.40 -6.56 7.88
N SER A 70 2.89 -5.98 8.99
CA SER A 70 2.83 -6.56 10.32
C SER A 70 3.10 -5.49 11.38
N PRO A 71 2.45 -5.55 12.56
CA PRO A 71 2.77 -4.66 13.69
C PRO A 71 4.18 -4.86 14.26
N LYS A 72 4.84 -5.97 13.94
CA LYS A 72 6.20 -6.28 14.44
C LYS A 72 7.30 -5.90 13.44
N LEU A 73 6.94 -5.48 12.23
CA LEU A 73 7.89 -5.11 11.20
C LEU A 73 7.82 -3.61 10.95
N PRO A 74 8.96 -2.97 10.64
CA PRO A 74 8.92 -1.59 10.18
C PRO A 74 8.15 -1.49 8.85
N PRO A 75 7.62 -0.31 8.51
CA PRO A 75 7.00 -0.10 7.21
C PRO A 75 7.98 -0.38 6.07
N ILE A 76 7.45 -0.95 5.01
CA ILE A 76 8.16 -1.16 3.76
C ILE A 76 7.98 0.09 2.91
N HIS A 77 9.08 0.74 2.57
CA HIS A 77 9.09 1.89 1.68
C HIS A 77 9.57 1.46 0.29
N TYR A 78 8.75 1.71 -0.71
CA TYR A 78 9.09 1.49 -2.11
C TYR A 78 9.15 2.83 -2.85
N ARG A 79 10.15 2.99 -3.72
CA ARG A 79 10.31 4.18 -4.56
C ARG A 79 10.98 3.82 -5.87
N VAL A 80 10.35 4.16 -6.98
CA VAL A 80 10.91 3.97 -8.32
C VAL A 80 11.78 5.16 -8.68
N ALA A 81 13.08 4.91 -8.89
CA ALA A 81 14.02 5.94 -9.32
C ALA A 81 13.90 6.21 -10.84
N LYS A 82 13.80 5.15 -11.65
CA LYS A 82 13.67 5.25 -13.11
C LYS A 82 12.71 4.18 -13.60
N ASN A 83 11.68 4.58 -14.33
CA ASN A 83 10.82 3.64 -15.03
C ASN A 83 11.39 3.41 -16.43
N HIS A 84 11.82 2.19 -16.73
CA HIS A 84 12.23 1.78 -18.06
C HIS A 84 11.24 0.74 -18.54
N TYR A 85 10.24 1.15 -19.32
CA TYR A 85 9.22 0.23 -19.82
C TYR A 85 9.85 -0.81 -20.75
N LYS A 86 10.01 -2.03 -20.23
CA LYS A 86 9.87 -3.30 -20.96
C LYS A 86 9.35 -4.33 -19.96
N ASN A 87 8.02 -4.47 -19.93
CA ASN A 87 7.27 -5.63 -19.41
C ASN A 87 7.81 -6.30 -18.14
N PHE A 88 7.53 -5.83 -16.91
CA PHE A 88 7.75 -6.69 -15.74
C PHE A 88 6.78 -6.45 -14.57
N ILE A 89 5.97 -7.49 -14.36
CA ILE A 89 5.29 -8.01 -13.15
C ILE A 89 4.17 -7.19 -12.48
N LEU A 90 2.97 -7.72 -12.71
CA LEU A 90 1.78 -7.69 -11.87
C LEU A 90 2.13 -8.10 -10.43
N PHE A 91 2.12 -7.16 -9.48
CA PHE A 91 1.92 -7.53 -8.07
C PHE A 91 0.41 -7.68 -7.83
N LEU A 92 0.03 -8.87 -7.37
CA LEU A 92 -1.33 -9.34 -7.15
C LEU A 92 -2.04 -8.52 -6.07
N ILE A 93 -3.02 -7.71 -6.45
CA ILE A 93 -4.35 -7.71 -5.82
C ILE A 93 -5.36 -7.55 -6.97
N LYS A 94 -5.87 -8.68 -7.46
CA LYS A 94 -7.00 -8.72 -8.38
C LYS A 94 -8.26 -8.54 -7.54
N MET A 95 -8.77 -7.32 -7.41
CA MET A 95 -10.14 -7.11 -6.93
C MET A 95 -11.10 -7.51 -8.05
N PRO A 96 -12.11 -8.37 -7.79
CA PRO A 96 -13.18 -8.61 -8.74
C PRO A 96 -13.97 -7.32 -8.93
N ARG A 97 -14.22 -6.96 -10.20
CA ARG A 97 -15.34 -6.08 -10.54
C ARG A 97 -16.60 -6.89 -10.31
N ASP A 98 -17.23 -6.72 -9.16
CA ASP A 98 -18.60 -7.12 -9.01
C ASP A 98 -19.44 -6.15 -9.85
N ALA A 99 -19.88 -6.67 -10.98
CA ALA A 99 -20.97 -6.11 -11.75
C ALA A 99 -22.26 -6.36 -10.98
N HIS A 100 -23.02 -5.31 -10.68
CA HIS A 100 -24.48 -5.25 -10.76
C HIS A 100 -24.95 -3.80 -10.65
#